data_AF-A0A8W8LA95-F1
#
_entry.id   AF-A0A8W8LA95-F1
#
_cell.length_a   1.000
_cell.length_b   1.000
_cell.length_c   1.000
_cell.angle_alpha   90.00
_cell.angle_beta   90.00
_cell.angle_gamma   90.00
#
_symmetry.space_group_name_H-M   'P 1'
#
loop_
_entity.id
_entity.type
_entity.pdbx_description
1 polymer ?
#
loop_
_entity_poly.entity_id
_entity_poly.type
_entity_poly.pdbx_seq_one_letter_code
_entity_poly.pdbx_strand_id
1 'polypeptide(L)' 'HVGADFLFTVPLFNYFDGDKNQMLSVREFVDIPFNEMNTNGDSQVTRHEFDHYYTQLIHHLDQHHG' A
#
# COMPACT_ATOMS: atom_id res chain seq x y z
N HIS A 1 11.02 -19.95 10.42
CA HIS A 1 10.27 -18.69 10.54
C HIS A 1 10.30 -17.96 9.19
N VAL A 2 9.68 -18.54 8.17
CA VAL A 2 9.56 -17.96 6.82
C VAL A 2 8.18 -18.43 6.32
N GLY A 3 7.17 -17.57 6.39
CA GLY A 3 5.79 -18.02 6.12
C GLY A 3 4.80 -16.90 5.89
N ALA A 4 4.86 -15.83 6.69
CA ALA A 4 4.01 -14.66 6.48
C ALA A 4 4.64 -13.63 5.50
N ASP A 5 5.96 -13.38 5.60
CA ASP A 5 6.66 -12.39 4.78
C ASP A 5 6.52 -12.62 3.27
N PHE A 6 6.44 -13.87 2.82
CA PHE A 6 6.38 -14.17 1.38
C PHE A 6 4.96 -14.06 0.79
N LEU A 7 3.92 -14.22 1.63
CA LEU A 7 2.53 -14.19 1.17
C LEU A 7 2.04 -12.75 0.95
N PHE A 8 2.58 -11.78 1.68
CA PHE A 8 2.16 -10.38 1.56
C PHE A 8 3.07 -9.53 0.69
N THR A 9 4.34 -9.90 0.50
CA THR A 9 5.28 -9.05 -0.25
C THR A 9 4.99 -9.00 -1.75
N VAL A 10 4.61 -10.11 -2.39
CA VAL A 10 4.29 -10.12 -3.83
C VAL A 10 3.00 -9.35 -4.16
N PRO A 11 1.86 -9.57 -3.48
CA PRO A 11 0.62 -8.82 -3.75
C PRO A 11 0.74 -7.34 -3.39
N LEU A 12 1.44 -7.03 -2.30
CA LEU A 12 1.71 -5.65 -1.90
C LEU A 12 2.58 -4.93 -2.92
N PHE A 13 3.63 -5.61 -3.43
CA PHE A 13 4.45 -5.07 -4.50
C PHE A 13 3.61 -4.78 -5.74
N ASN A 14 2.80 -5.75 -6.19
CA ASN A 14 1.94 -5.60 -7.37
C ASN A 14 0.87 -4.51 -7.21
N TYR A 15 0.43 -4.23 -5.97
CA TYR A 15 -0.48 -3.13 -5.69
C TYR A 15 0.17 -1.78 -5.95
N PHE A 16 1.43 -1.61 -5.52
CA PHE A 16 2.17 -0.37 -5.72
C PHE A 16 2.76 -0.23 -7.13
N ASP A 17 3.14 -1.33 -7.78
CA ASP A 17 3.69 -1.37 -9.16
C ASP A 17 2.58 -1.10 -10.20
N GLY A 18 2.13 0.16 -10.24
CA GLY A 18 1.01 0.58 -11.06
C GLY A 18 1.30 0.54 -12.56
N ASP A 19 2.55 0.82 -12.96
CA ASP A 19 2.97 0.72 -14.36
C ASP A 19 3.40 -0.69 -14.79
N LYS A 20 3.50 -1.63 -13.83
CA LYS A 20 3.80 -3.06 -14.02
C LYS A 20 5.18 -3.30 -14.61
N ASN A 21 6.13 -2.42 -14.32
CA ASN A 21 7.51 -2.52 -14.80
C ASN A 21 8.41 -3.38 -13.89
N GLN A 22 7.86 -3.95 -12.82
CA GLN A 22 8.58 -4.74 -11.80
C GLN A 22 9.60 -3.93 -10.98
N MET A 23 9.40 -2.62 -10.88
CA MET A 23 10.17 -1.69 -10.05
C MET A 23 9.21 -0.70 -9.40
N LEU A 24 9.55 -0.21 -8.21
CA LEU A 24 8.79 0.85 -7.56
C LEU A 24 9.52 2.17 -7.69
N SER A 25 8.90 3.12 -8.37
CA SER A 25 9.35 4.51 -8.37
C SER A 25 8.97 5.20 -7.04
N VAL A 26 9.62 6.34 -6.74
CA VAL A 26 9.23 7.20 -5.60
C VAL A 26 7.77 7.63 -5.71
N ARG A 27 7.31 7.87 -6.95
CA ARG A 27 5.92 8.24 -7.22
C ARG A 27 4.95 7.14 -6.78
N GLU A 28 5.26 5.89 -7.09
CA GLU A 28 4.42 4.73 -6.77
C GLU A 28 4.46 4.35 -5.30
N PHE A 29 5.63 4.39 -4.68
CA PHE A 29 5.79 3.93 -3.30
C PHE A 29 5.50 5.02 -2.25
N VAL A 30 5.67 6.30 -2.61
CA VAL A 30 5.56 7.43 -1.67
C VAL A 30 4.49 8.43 -2.11
N ASP A 31 4.62 9.05 -3.28
CA ASP A 31 3.79 10.21 -3.62
C ASP A 31 2.31 9.85 -3.75
N ILE A 32 1.99 8.74 -4.43
CA ILE A 32 0.61 8.27 -4.60
C ILE A 32 0.01 7.84 -3.25
N PRO A 33 0.63 6.91 -2.48
CA PRO A 33 0.07 6.49 -1.19
C PRO A 33 -0.05 7.65 -0.19
N PHE A 34 0.91 8.58 -0.16
CA PHE A 34 0.85 9.75 0.71
C PHE A 34 -0.35 10.64 0.37
N ASN A 35 -0.57 10.92 -0.92
CA ASN A 35 -1.72 11.72 -1.36
C ASN A 35 -3.06 11.02 -1.08
N GLU A 36 -3.12 9.69 -1.18
CA GLU A 36 -4.31 8.91 -0.83
C GLU A 36 -4.58 8.90 0.68
N MET A 37 -3.53 8.86 1.51
CA MET A 37 -3.64 8.90 2.97
C MET A 37 -3.97 10.30 3.51
N ASN A 38 -3.43 11.36 2.92
CA ASN A 38 -3.61 12.76 3.35
C ASN A 38 -5.02 13.27 2.97
N THR A 39 -6.04 12.67 3.57
CA THR A 39 -7.45 12.91 3.26
C THR A 39 -7.92 14.29 3.68
N ASN A 40 -7.31 14.86 4.72
CA ASN A 40 -7.65 16.20 5.22
C ASN A 40 -6.91 17.32 4.45
N GLY A 41 -5.93 16.98 3.61
CA GLY A 41 -5.18 17.91 2.75
C GLY A 41 -4.17 18.79 3.48
N ASP A 42 -3.79 18.47 4.72
CA ASP A 42 -2.89 19.29 5.55
C ASP A 42 -1.40 19.04 5.30
N SER A 43 -1.08 18.22 4.30
CA SER A 43 0.28 17.81 3.92
C SER A 43 0.99 17.00 5.00
N GLN A 44 0.23 16.37 5.88
CA GLN A 44 0.69 15.37 6.83
C GLN A 44 -0.20 14.13 6.73
N VAL A 45 0.28 13.03 7.29
CA VAL A 45 -0.53 11.82 7.46
C VAL A 45 -0.58 11.54 8.94
N THR A 46 -1.79 11.65 9.49
CA THR A 46 -2.03 11.28 10.88
C THR A 46 -1.97 9.77 11.05
N ARG A 47 -1.77 9.32 12.30
CA ARG A 47 -1.83 7.88 12.61
C ARG A 47 -3.16 7.24 12.18
N HIS A 48 -4.26 7.99 12.28
CA HIS A 48 -5.58 7.52 11.90
C HIS A 48 -5.70 7.30 10.39
N GLU A 49 -5.22 8.25 9.59
CA GLU A 49 -5.19 8.14 8.12
C GLU A 49 -4.32 6.98 7.64
N PHE A 50 -3.15 6.83 8.26
CA PHE A 50 -2.26 5.70 8.00
C PHE A 50 -2.96 4.35 8.29
N ASP A 51 -3.52 4.19 9.49
CA ASP A 51 -4.18 2.95 9.89
C ASP A 51 -5.39 2.66 8.99
N HIS A 52 -6.17 3.67 8.62
CA HIS A 52 -7.32 3.54 7.74
C HIS A 52 -6.94 3.06 6.34
N TYR A 53 -5.87 3.61 5.76
CA TYR A 53 -5.39 3.22 4.43
C TYR A 53 -4.87 1.78 4.41
N TYR A 54 -3.94 1.43 5.32
CA TYR A 54 -3.34 0.11 5.33
C TYR A 54 -4.31 -1.00 5.75
N THR A 55 -5.31 -0.70 6.59
CA THR A 55 -6.38 -1.66 6.90
C THR A 55 -7.18 -2.00 5.64
N GLN A 56 -7.53 -1.01 4.82
CA GLN A 56 -8.24 -1.23 3.57
C GLN A 56 -7.38 -1.98 2.55
N LEU A 57 -6.11 -1.62 2.44
CA LEU A 57 -5.16 -2.31 1.57
C LEU A 57 -5.04 -3.79 1.95
N ILE A 58 -4.82 -4.10 3.23
CA ILE A 58 -4.72 -5.48 3.70
C ILE A 58 -6.01 -6.25 3.43
N HIS A 59 -7.18 -5.64 3.69
CA HIS A 59 -8.46 -6.26 3.37
C HIS A 59 -8.62 -6.54 1.87
N HIS A 60 -8.17 -5.62 1.01
CA HIS A 60 -8.20 -5.80 -0.44
C HIS A 60 -7.29 -6.97 -0.87
N LEU A 61 -6.06 -7.03 -0.34
CA LEU A 61 -5.11 -8.09 -0.67
C LEU A 61 -5.58 -9.47 -0.17
N ASP A 62 -6.18 -9.54 1.02
CA ASP A 62 -6.73 -10.78 1.58
C ASP A 62 -7.92 -11.32 0.75
N GLN A 63 -8.77 -10.43 0.24
CA GLN A 63 -9.90 -10.80 -0.62
C GLN A 63 -9.49 -11.35 -2.00
N HIS A 64 -8.31 -10.98 -2.51
CA HIS A 64 -7.80 -11.46 -3.79
C HIS A 64 -7.03 -12.79 -3.69
N HIS A 65 -6.86 -13.34 -2.49
CA HIS A 65 -6.17 -14.62 -2.21
C HIS A 65 -7.11 -15.82 -2.02
N GLY A 66 -8.41 -15.65 -2.34
CA GLY A 66 -9.42 -16.72 -2.36
C GLY A 66 -9.58 -17.41 -3.70
#